data_AF-K2QWX8-F1
#
_entry.id   AF-K2QWX8-F1
#
_cell.length_a   1.000
_cell.length_b   1.000
_cell.length_c   1.000
_cell.angle_alpha   90.00
_cell.angle_beta   90.00
_cell.angle_gamma   90.00
#
_symmetry.space_group_name_H-M   'P 1'
#
loop_
_entity.id
_entity.type
_entity.pdbx_description
1 polymer ?
#
loop_
_entity_poly.entity_id
_entity_poly.type
_entity_poly.pdbx_seq_one_letter_code
_entity_poly.pdbx_strand_id
1 'polypeptide(L)'
;MMETKDIEPFPQATRNANISLDVVLDVGSDEEFGDLKLAPDGHTVLIPQPTDDPTDPLNWSWGKKHTMLAVISFTAFLGDFSSAAGVPLIILQGKEWNMSPSHVNEAGNLNVLMLGIGSIIWIVLSSWWGRAPVMFWSTFLGALCTLACALTTSFDTFYAFRALMGLTLTAYQVTGLACIKDMFYLHEHARKINIWAASFVLSPYLGPCLANFMISGLEKWRPVMWMVLGVIGLDLVIILLFADETFYNRNVPPSQLPPRHSSYYQRLLRVLGIWQIQHHSGYLPFFSVSVRRLVFTILKPVVLPAMLY
;
A
#
# COMPACT_ATOMS: atom_id res chain seq x y z
N MET A 1 13.81 -48.11 4.28
CA MET A 1 14.91 -47.14 4.13
C MET A 1 14.38 -45.91 3.39
N MET A 2 13.70 -45.03 4.12
CA MET A 2 13.62 -43.59 3.86
C MET A 2 12.92 -43.01 5.09
N GLU A 3 13.75 -42.47 5.96
CA GLU A 3 13.42 -41.92 7.27
C GLU A 3 12.72 -40.58 7.06
N THR A 4 11.46 -40.47 7.48
CA THR A 4 10.73 -39.21 7.56
C THR A 4 11.40 -38.36 8.63
N LYS A 5 12.23 -37.41 8.22
CA LYS A 5 12.69 -36.34 9.12
C LYS A 5 11.47 -35.53 9.54
N ASP A 6 11.05 -35.75 10.78
CA ASP A 6 10.14 -34.87 11.51
C ASP A 6 10.71 -33.46 11.47
N ILE A 7 9.99 -32.57 10.78
CA ILE A 7 10.27 -31.14 10.80
C ILE A 7 9.77 -30.66 12.16
N GLU A 8 10.72 -30.38 13.07
CA GLU A 8 10.41 -29.76 14.36
C GLU A 8 9.53 -28.51 14.15
N PRO A 9 8.42 -28.37 14.88
CA PRO A 9 7.68 -27.12 14.89
C PRO A 9 8.61 -26.02 15.41
N PHE A 10 8.65 -24.90 14.70
CA PHE A 10 9.42 -23.71 15.08
C PHE A 10 9.32 -23.44 16.59
N PRO A 11 10.42 -23.04 17.26
CA PRO A 11 10.40 -22.76 18.69
C PRO A 11 9.29 -21.75 18.98
N GLN A 12 8.25 -22.20 19.67
CA GLN A 12 7.29 -21.30 20.28
C GLN A 12 8.09 -20.44 21.25
N ALA A 13 8.25 -19.16 20.91
CA ALA A 13 8.76 -18.18 21.85
C ALA A 13 7.96 -18.32 23.15
N THR A 14 8.64 -18.81 24.18
CA THR A 14 8.27 -18.81 25.60
C THR A 14 6.78 -18.72 25.88
N ARG A 15 6.17 -19.89 25.98
CA ARG A 15 4.89 -20.12 26.64
C ARG A 15 5.06 -19.79 28.13
N ASN A 16 4.67 -18.58 28.55
CA ASN A 16 4.27 -18.23 29.92
C ASN A 16 3.55 -16.88 29.90
N ALA A 17 2.27 -16.93 29.52
CA ALA A 17 1.15 -16.12 30.02
C ALA A 17 0.05 -16.15 28.96
N ASN A 18 -1.06 -16.84 29.26
CA ASN A 18 -2.34 -16.58 28.60
C ASN A 18 -2.87 -15.21 29.06
N ILE A 19 -2.10 -14.14 28.83
CA ILE A 19 -2.64 -12.78 28.85
C ILE A 19 -3.21 -12.59 27.46
N SER A 20 -4.51 -12.33 27.39
CA SER A 20 -5.14 -11.78 26.20
C SER A 20 -4.49 -10.42 25.91
N LEU A 21 -3.36 -10.44 25.21
CA LEU A 21 -2.58 -9.26 24.79
C LEU A 21 -3.40 -8.30 23.92
N ASP A 22 -4.60 -8.72 23.49
CA ASP A 22 -5.53 -7.92 22.70
C ASP A 22 -6.26 -6.83 23.52
N VAL A 23 -6.15 -6.79 24.86
CA VAL A 23 -6.98 -5.87 25.68
C VAL A 23 -6.24 -5.13 26.80
N VAL A 24 -5.03 -5.53 27.21
CA VAL A 24 -4.29 -4.80 28.26
C VAL A 24 -3.48 -3.67 27.62
N LEU A 25 -4.17 -2.56 27.36
CA LEU A 25 -3.55 -1.30 26.91
C LEU A 25 -3.03 -0.45 28.06
N ASP A 26 -3.39 -0.77 29.31
CA ASP A 26 -3.09 0.03 30.49
C ASP A 26 -2.52 -0.89 31.58
N VAL A 27 -1.25 -0.66 31.93
CA VAL A 27 -0.62 -1.28 33.08
C VAL A 27 -1.06 -0.48 34.29
N GLY A 28 -2.05 -0.99 35.02
CA GLY A 28 -2.33 -0.51 36.38
C GLY A 28 -1.07 -0.62 37.26
N SER A 29 -1.15 -0.13 38.50
CA SER A 29 -0.03 -0.09 39.47
C SER A 29 0.57 -1.45 39.88
N ASP A 30 0.32 -2.52 39.12
CA ASP A 30 0.72 -3.88 39.42
C ASP A 30 2.12 -4.18 38.85
N GLU A 31 3.00 -4.62 39.74
CA GLU A 31 4.43 -4.92 39.51
C GLU A 31 4.67 -6.15 38.58
N GLU A 32 3.63 -6.75 38.00
CA GLU A 32 3.72 -8.01 37.22
C GLU A 32 4.22 -7.85 35.76
N PHE A 33 4.43 -6.63 35.25
CA PHE A 33 4.79 -6.40 33.83
C PHE A 33 6.27 -6.09 33.57
N GLY A 34 7.16 -6.53 34.46
CA GLY A 34 8.52 -6.05 34.71
C GLY A 34 9.57 -5.93 33.57
N ASP A 35 9.23 -6.14 32.29
CA ASP A 35 10.15 -5.94 31.15
C ASP A 35 9.49 -5.35 29.88
N LEU A 36 8.23 -4.93 29.93
CA LEU A 36 7.55 -4.35 28.76
C LEU A 36 7.90 -2.88 28.55
N LYS A 37 8.18 -2.49 27.30
CA LYS A 37 8.34 -1.08 26.94
C LYS A 37 6.97 -0.38 26.92
N LEU A 38 6.90 0.73 27.64
CA LEU A 38 5.71 1.56 27.80
C LEU A 38 5.82 2.84 26.97
N ALA A 39 4.67 3.45 26.69
CA ALA A 39 4.60 4.77 26.07
C ALA A 39 5.07 5.85 27.06
N PRO A 40 5.28 7.11 26.59
CA PRO A 40 5.75 8.20 27.44
C PRO A 40 4.83 8.53 28.63
N ASP A 41 3.60 8.05 28.62
CA ASP A 41 2.62 8.21 29.69
C ASP A 41 2.84 7.24 30.88
N GLY A 42 3.77 6.29 30.75
CA GLY A 42 4.19 5.38 31.81
C GLY A 42 3.21 4.24 32.12
N HIS A 43 2.11 4.11 31.36
CA HIS A 43 1.09 3.09 31.61
C HIS A 43 0.62 2.38 30.33
N THR A 44 0.77 3.00 29.16
CA THR A 44 0.35 2.36 27.91
C THR A 44 1.38 1.36 27.39
N VAL A 45 1.02 0.08 27.23
CA VAL A 45 1.91 -0.94 26.65
C VAL A 45 2.11 -0.71 25.15
N LEU A 46 3.36 -0.70 24.68
CA LEU A 46 3.67 -0.60 23.25
C LEU A 46 3.46 -1.94 22.54
N ILE A 47 2.48 -2.00 21.65
CA ILE A 47 2.19 -3.19 20.86
C ILE A 47 2.26 -2.83 19.37
N PRO A 48 3.10 -3.50 18.56
CA PRO A 48 4.13 -4.46 18.95
C PRO A 48 5.27 -3.82 19.77
N GLN A 49 5.98 -4.65 20.54
CA GLN A 49 7.14 -4.20 21.32
C GLN A 49 8.28 -3.79 20.37
N PRO A 50 8.83 -2.56 20.51
CA PRO A 50 9.88 -2.08 19.63
C PRO A 50 11.22 -2.74 19.96
N THR A 51 12.00 -3.06 18.93
CA THR A 51 13.38 -3.52 19.11
C THR A 51 14.30 -2.36 19.55
N ASP A 52 15.54 -2.65 19.97
CA ASP A 52 16.52 -1.61 20.29
C ASP A 52 17.24 -1.05 19.04
N ASP A 53 16.93 -1.59 17.86
CA ASP A 53 17.50 -1.14 16.59
C ASP A 53 16.87 0.21 16.18
N PRO A 54 17.67 1.29 15.99
CA PRO A 54 17.16 2.58 15.53
C PRO A 54 16.59 2.54 14.10
N THR A 55 16.87 1.49 13.33
CA THR A 55 16.37 1.30 11.97
C THR A 55 14.98 0.66 11.92
N ASP A 56 14.49 0.11 13.05
CA ASP A 56 13.12 -0.34 13.23
C ASP A 56 12.15 0.84 12.99
N PRO A 57 11.18 0.72 12.06
CA PRO A 57 10.22 1.78 11.78
C PRO A 57 9.34 2.20 12.97
N LEU A 58 9.22 1.36 14.00
CA LEU A 58 8.57 1.75 15.27
C LEU A 58 9.38 2.82 16.01
N ASN A 59 10.70 2.85 15.84
CA ASN A 59 11.59 3.80 16.51
C ASN A 59 11.83 5.07 15.68
N TRP A 60 11.22 5.20 14.50
CA TRP A 60 11.37 6.41 13.69
C TRP A 60 10.83 7.64 14.41
N SER A 61 11.46 8.80 14.14
CA SER A 61 10.98 10.07 14.66
C SER A 61 9.54 10.37 14.21
N TRP A 62 8.81 11.11 15.04
CA TRP A 62 7.43 11.50 14.76
C TRP A 62 7.27 12.11 13.35
N GLY A 63 8.19 13.03 12.98
CA GLY A 63 8.20 13.66 11.67
C GLY A 63 8.31 12.65 10.53
N LYS A 64 9.28 11.71 10.61
CA LYS A 64 9.46 10.68 9.58
C LYS A 64 8.22 9.79 9.44
N LYS A 65 7.62 9.35 10.55
CA LYS A 65 6.39 8.53 10.53
C LYS A 65 5.22 9.27 9.87
N HIS A 66 5.02 10.54 10.19
CA HIS A 66 3.89 11.32 9.67
C HIS A 66 4.10 11.79 8.24
N THR A 67 5.34 12.09 7.84
CA THR A 67 5.67 12.29 6.43
C THR A 67 5.39 11.01 5.63
N MET A 68 5.84 9.84 6.11
CA MET A 68 5.57 8.57 5.42
C MET A 68 4.07 8.27 5.36
N LEU A 69 3.31 8.54 6.43
CA LEU A 69 1.84 8.42 6.42
C LEU A 69 1.21 9.33 5.36
N ALA A 70 1.66 10.57 5.22
CA ALA A 70 1.16 11.49 4.19
C ALA A 70 1.45 10.97 2.77
N VAL A 71 2.64 10.40 2.53
CA VAL A 71 2.97 9.75 1.25
C VAL A 71 2.02 8.58 1.00
N ILE A 72 1.88 7.66 1.96
CA ILE A 72 0.98 6.49 1.87
C ILE A 72 -0.45 6.91 1.55
N SER A 73 -0.97 7.94 2.23
CA SER A 73 -2.31 8.48 1.99
C SER A 73 -2.46 9.10 0.61
N PHE A 74 -1.45 9.83 0.12
CA PHE A 74 -1.49 10.45 -1.21
C PHE A 74 -1.36 9.41 -2.33
N THR A 75 -0.52 8.40 -2.17
CA THR A 75 -0.43 7.29 -3.14
C THR A 75 -1.73 6.48 -3.16
N ALA A 76 -2.35 6.22 -2.00
CA ALA A 76 -3.65 5.53 -1.93
C ALA A 76 -4.80 6.31 -2.57
N PHE A 77 -4.71 7.65 -2.58
CA PHE A 77 -5.69 8.53 -3.21
C PHE A 77 -5.72 8.38 -4.75
N LEU A 78 -4.61 8.00 -5.39
CA LEU A 78 -4.49 8.02 -6.85
C LEU A 78 -5.43 7.07 -7.58
N GLY A 79 -5.70 5.89 -7.01
CA GLY A 79 -6.50 4.84 -7.64
C GLY A 79 -7.89 5.32 -8.03
N ASP A 80 -8.73 5.65 -7.04
CA ASP A 80 -10.11 6.06 -7.31
C ASP A 80 -10.19 7.50 -7.86
N PHE A 81 -9.25 8.39 -7.51
CA PHE A 81 -9.15 9.71 -8.15
C PHE A 81 -9.02 9.60 -9.66
N SER A 82 -8.03 8.83 -10.12
CA SER A 82 -7.74 8.65 -11.54
C SER A 82 -8.85 7.88 -12.24
N SER A 83 -9.43 6.88 -11.55
CA SER A 83 -10.58 6.13 -12.05
C SER A 83 -11.79 7.04 -12.29
N ALA A 84 -12.24 7.75 -11.25
CA ALA A 84 -13.42 8.59 -11.29
C ALA A 84 -13.23 9.85 -12.16
N ALA A 85 -12.02 10.40 -12.23
CA ALA A 85 -11.71 11.49 -13.16
C ALA A 85 -11.98 11.12 -14.63
N GLY A 86 -12.09 9.83 -14.98
CA GLY A 86 -12.47 9.38 -16.32
C GLY A 86 -13.97 9.43 -16.65
N VAL A 87 -14.85 9.52 -15.65
CA VAL A 87 -16.30 9.45 -15.87
C VAL A 87 -16.82 10.62 -16.71
N PRO A 88 -16.44 11.88 -16.47
CA PRO A 88 -16.93 13.01 -17.27
C PRO A 88 -16.50 12.98 -18.75
N LEU A 89 -15.51 12.16 -19.10
CA LEU A 89 -14.89 12.16 -20.43
C LEU A 89 -15.71 11.36 -21.43
N ILE A 90 -16.58 10.45 -20.96
CA ILE A 90 -17.29 9.44 -21.76
C ILE A 90 -18.03 10.07 -22.95
N ILE A 91 -18.73 11.19 -22.74
CA ILE A 91 -19.50 11.85 -23.79
C ILE A 91 -18.58 12.47 -24.86
N LEU A 92 -17.48 13.10 -24.46
CA LEU A 92 -16.52 13.70 -25.38
C LEU A 92 -15.74 12.64 -26.15
N GLN A 93 -15.36 11.56 -25.48
CA GLN A 93 -14.70 10.40 -26.09
C GLN A 93 -15.62 9.69 -27.10
N GLY A 94 -16.90 9.52 -26.77
CA GLY A 94 -17.89 8.96 -27.69
C GLY A 94 -18.04 9.78 -28.98
N LYS A 95 -17.98 11.11 -28.87
CA LYS A 95 -17.95 12.01 -30.05
C LYS A 95 -16.67 11.85 -30.88
N GLU A 96 -15.50 11.76 -30.24
CA GLU A 96 -14.21 11.63 -30.95
C GLU A 96 -14.08 10.29 -31.68
N TRP A 97 -14.49 9.20 -31.05
CA TRP A 97 -14.36 7.85 -31.60
C TRP A 97 -15.60 7.37 -32.37
N ASN A 98 -16.62 8.21 -32.50
CA ASN A 98 -17.90 7.87 -33.13
C ASN A 98 -18.53 6.58 -32.55
N MET A 99 -18.55 6.50 -31.21
CA MET A 99 -19.04 5.36 -30.44
C MET A 99 -20.12 5.80 -29.46
N SER A 100 -21.01 4.87 -29.08
CA SER A 100 -22.02 5.17 -28.07
C SER A 100 -21.37 5.41 -26.69
N PRO A 101 -21.92 6.32 -25.86
CA PRO A 101 -21.44 6.52 -24.50
C PRO A 101 -21.38 5.22 -23.67
N SER A 102 -22.34 4.33 -23.88
CA SER A 102 -22.38 3.02 -23.21
C SER A 102 -21.16 2.17 -23.54
N HIS A 103 -20.74 2.14 -24.81
CA HIS A 103 -19.57 1.37 -25.22
C HIS A 103 -18.27 1.99 -24.69
N VAL A 104 -18.14 3.32 -24.75
CA VAL A 104 -16.97 4.01 -24.19
C VAL A 104 -16.83 3.79 -22.68
N ASN A 105 -17.95 3.74 -21.96
CA ASN A 105 -17.98 3.47 -20.52
C ASN A 105 -17.43 2.09 -20.13
N GLU A 106 -17.37 1.13 -21.06
CA GLU A 106 -16.76 -0.19 -20.80
C GLU A 106 -15.30 -0.06 -20.33
N ALA A 107 -14.56 0.94 -20.83
CA ALA A 107 -13.19 1.21 -20.38
C ALA A 107 -13.13 1.59 -18.88
N GLY A 108 -14.15 2.30 -18.39
CA GLY A 108 -14.30 2.65 -16.98
C GLY A 108 -14.65 1.41 -16.14
N ASN A 109 -15.59 0.59 -16.61
CA ASN A 109 -15.98 -0.65 -15.94
C ASN A 109 -14.80 -1.61 -15.77
N LEU A 110 -14.03 -1.82 -16.86
CA LEU A 110 -12.86 -2.67 -16.81
C LEU A 110 -11.79 -2.07 -15.89
N ASN A 111 -11.58 -0.75 -15.90
CA ASN A 111 -10.66 -0.11 -14.96
C ASN A 111 -11.01 -0.42 -13.50
N VAL A 112 -12.26 -0.24 -13.07
CA VAL A 112 -12.70 -0.53 -11.69
C VAL A 112 -12.53 -2.01 -11.35
N LEU A 113 -12.85 -2.91 -12.27
CA LEU A 113 -12.60 -4.35 -12.10
C LEU A 113 -11.10 -4.63 -11.87
N MET A 114 -10.24 -3.98 -12.64
CA MET A 114 -8.79 -4.13 -12.52
C MET A 114 -8.22 -3.52 -11.24
N LEU A 115 -8.83 -2.49 -10.62
CA LEU A 115 -8.47 -2.04 -9.26
C LEU A 115 -8.66 -3.18 -8.24
N GLY A 116 -9.81 -3.87 -8.32
CA GLY A 116 -10.10 -5.00 -7.44
C GLY A 116 -9.10 -6.16 -7.62
N ILE A 117 -8.84 -6.54 -8.87
CA ILE A 117 -7.87 -7.61 -9.19
C ILE A 117 -6.45 -7.20 -8.78
N GLY A 118 -6.06 -5.95 -9.07
CA GLY A 118 -4.75 -5.40 -8.73
C GLY A 118 -4.49 -5.43 -7.22
N SER A 119 -5.51 -5.17 -6.40
CA SER A 119 -5.38 -5.22 -4.93
C SER A 119 -4.86 -6.58 -4.43
N ILE A 120 -5.32 -7.68 -5.03
CA ILE A 120 -4.89 -9.04 -4.67
C ILE A 120 -3.43 -9.27 -5.07
N ILE A 121 -3.01 -8.76 -6.22
CA ILE A 121 -1.64 -8.92 -6.73
C ILE A 121 -0.68 -8.11 -5.85
N TRP A 122 -1.00 -6.85 -5.58
CA TRP A 122 -0.08 -5.95 -4.88
C TRP A 122 0.12 -6.30 -3.41
N ILE A 123 -0.89 -6.84 -2.73
CA ILE A 123 -0.70 -7.27 -1.33
C ILE A 123 0.31 -8.43 -1.21
N VAL A 124 0.31 -9.35 -2.18
CA VAL A 124 1.27 -10.45 -2.26
C VAL A 124 2.67 -9.92 -2.60
N LEU A 125 2.76 -9.11 -3.66
CA LEU A 125 4.04 -8.53 -4.10
C LEU A 125 4.67 -7.66 -3.01
N SER A 126 3.86 -6.87 -2.29
CA SER A 126 4.33 -6.00 -1.22
C SER A 126 4.86 -6.77 -0.01
N SER A 127 4.29 -7.95 0.25
CA SER A 127 4.78 -8.82 1.32
C SER A 127 6.04 -9.58 0.92
N TRP A 128 6.22 -9.89 -0.38
CA TRP A 128 7.38 -10.60 -0.93
C TRP A 128 8.56 -9.67 -1.21
N TRP A 129 8.34 -8.58 -1.93
CA TRP A 129 9.38 -7.69 -2.44
C TRP A 129 9.65 -6.48 -1.54
N GLY A 130 8.73 -6.14 -0.63
CA GLY A 130 8.82 -4.97 0.25
C GLY A 130 7.77 -3.90 -0.06
N ARG A 131 7.63 -2.94 0.84
CA ARG A 131 6.58 -1.91 0.77
C ARG A 131 6.99 -0.82 -0.23
N ALA A 132 8.17 -0.23 -0.02
CA ALA A 132 8.63 0.91 -0.82
C ALA A 132 8.86 0.61 -2.32
N PRO A 133 9.45 -0.55 -2.72
CA PRO A 133 9.55 -0.92 -4.14
C PRO A 133 8.21 -1.03 -4.83
N VAL A 134 7.24 -1.64 -4.15
CA VAL A 134 5.88 -1.77 -4.69
C VAL A 134 5.23 -0.41 -4.85
N MET A 135 5.44 0.52 -3.92
CA MET A 135 4.96 1.92 -4.03
C MET A 135 5.46 2.55 -5.31
N PHE A 136 6.77 2.58 -5.50
CA PHE A 136 7.39 3.26 -6.61
C PHE A 136 7.02 2.62 -7.95
N TRP A 137 7.18 1.32 -8.09
CA TRP A 137 6.96 0.65 -9.38
C TRP A 137 5.49 0.60 -9.78
N SER A 138 4.56 0.43 -8.83
CA SER A 138 3.13 0.48 -9.15
C SER A 138 2.70 1.88 -9.61
N THR A 139 3.10 2.95 -8.90
CA THR A 139 2.82 4.33 -9.32
C THR A 139 3.51 4.66 -10.64
N PHE A 140 4.74 4.20 -10.87
CA PHE A 140 5.48 4.46 -12.11
C PHE A 140 4.82 3.81 -13.32
N LEU A 141 4.44 2.54 -13.20
CA LEU A 141 3.68 1.84 -14.25
C LEU A 141 2.31 2.49 -14.47
N GLY A 142 1.65 2.95 -13.40
CA GLY A 142 0.42 3.73 -13.48
C GLY A 142 0.60 5.02 -14.29
N ALA A 143 1.67 5.77 -14.04
CA ALA A 143 2.00 6.98 -14.80
C ALA A 143 2.21 6.70 -16.29
N LEU A 144 2.92 5.61 -16.64
CA LEU A 144 3.10 5.20 -18.04
C LEU A 144 1.78 4.83 -18.71
N CYS A 145 0.90 4.12 -18.01
CA CYS A 145 -0.43 3.79 -18.51
C CYS A 145 -1.30 5.04 -18.69
N THR A 146 -1.27 5.98 -17.74
CA THR A 146 -1.98 7.26 -17.86
C THR A 146 -1.44 8.11 -19.01
N LEU A 147 -0.12 8.14 -19.22
CA LEU A 147 0.50 8.80 -20.36
C LEU A 147 0.01 8.22 -21.69
N ALA A 148 -0.07 6.89 -21.80
CA ALA A 148 -0.63 6.23 -22.96
C ALA A 148 -2.11 6.59 -23.19
N CYS A 149 -2.92 6.65 -22.12
CA CYS A 149 -4.30 7.14 -22.18
C CYS A 149 -4.42 8.60 -22.62
N ALA A 150 -3.46 9.47 -22.26
CA ALA A 150 -3.46 10.88 -22.67
C ALA A 150 -3.08 11.07 -24.16
N LEU A 151 -2.17 10.23 -24.66
CA LEU A 151 -1.61 10.32 -26.01
C LEU A 151 -2.41 9.54 -27.07
N THR A 152 -3.12 8.47 -26.67
CA THR A 152 -3.79 7.58 -27.63
C THR A 152 -4.84 8.30 -28.48
N THR A 153 -4.93 7.92 -29.75
CA THR A 153 -6.00 8.33 -30.68
C THR A 153 -7.02 7.22 -30.92
N SER A 154 -6.75 6.00 -30.46
CA SER A 154 -7.63 4.84 -30.61
C SER A 154 -8.31 4.46 -29.29
N PHE A 155 -9.59 4.08 -29.37
CA PHE A 155 -10.35 3.55 -28.24
C PHE A 155 -9.76 2.24 -27.73
N ASP A 156 -9.38 1.29 -28.58
CA ASP A 156 -8.87 -0.01 -28.13
C ASP A 156 -7.60 0.13 -27.29
N THR A 157 -6.71 1.03 -27.72
CA THR A 157 -5.51 1.39 -26.96
C THR A 157 -5.89 2.09 -25.65
N PHE A 158 -6.86 3.01 -25.67
CA PHE A 158 -7.36 3.64 -24.45
C PHE A 158 -7.93 2.60 -23.48
N TYR A 159 -8.78 1.69 -23.95
CA TYR A 159 -9.43 0.63 -23.19
C TYR A 159 -8.41 -0.26 -22.47
N ALA A 160 -7.39 -0.74 -23.21
CA ALA A 160 -6.34 -1.59 -22.66
C ALA A 160 -5.49 -0.86 -21.60
N PHE A 161 -5.00 0.35 -21.91
CA PHE A 161 -4.18 1.10 -20.96
C PHE A 161 -4.99 1.61 -19.76
N ARG A 162 -6.28 1.88 -19.95
CA ARG A 162 -7.17 2.26 -18.84
C ARG A 162 -7.36 1.10 -17.88
N ALA A 163 -7.46 -0.14 -18.38
CA ALA A 163 -7.46 -1.34 -17.54
C ALA A 163 -6.16 -1.47 -16.73
N LEU A 164 -5.01 -1.33 -17.39
CA LEU A 164 -3.69 -1.43 -16.73
C LEU A 164 -3.43 -0.31 -15.72
N MET A 165 -3.91 0.91 -16.00
CA MET A 165 -3.88 2.02 -15.05
C MET A 165 -4.63 1.68 -13.76
N GLY A 166 -5.75 0.95 -13.88
CA GLY A 166 -6.53 0.50 -12.73
C GLY A 166 -5.82 -0.59 -11.94
N LEU A 167 -5.24 -1.57 -12.64
CA LEU A 167 -4.43 -2.62 -12.03
C LEU A 167 -3.28 -2.03 -11.21
N THR A 168 -2.61 -0.99 -11.71
CA THR A 168 -1.36 -0.46 -11.14
C THR A 168 -1.58 0.49 -9.97
N LEU A 169 -2.50 1.45 -10.07
CA LEU A 169 -2.64 2.53 -9.08
C LEU A 169 -3.32 2.13 -7.76
N THR A 170 -3.86 0.91 -7.66
CA THR A 170 -4.56 0.43 -6.44
C THR A 170 -3.61 -0.08 -5.33
N ALA A 171 -2.31 -0.23 -5.63
CA ALA A 171 -1.36 -0.90 -4.75
C ALA A 171 -1.36 -0.38 -3.30
N TYR A 172 -1.45 0.94 -3.10
CA TYR A 172 -1.39 1.56 -1.77
C TYR A 172 -2.74 1.72 -1.07
N GLN A 173 -3.85 1.49 -1.77
CA GLN A 173 -5.17 1.30 -1.14
C GLN A 173 -5.24 -0.02 -0.35
N VAL A 174 -4.44 -1.02 -0.71
CA VAL A 174 -4.40 -2.31 0.01
C VAL A 174 -3.16 -2.46 0.89
N THR A 175 -2.00 -1.99 0.44
CA THR A 175 -0.73 -2.15 1.18
C THR A 175 -0.49 -1.07 2.23
N GLY A 176 -1.20 0.07 2.17
CA GLY A 176 -1.05 1.19 3.11
C GLY A 176 -1.29 0.78 4.57
N LEU A 177 -2.29 -0.08 4.81
CA LEU A 177 -2.55 -0.63 6.15
C LEU A 177 -1.34 -1.38 6.73
N ALA A 178 -0.64 -2.17 5.90
CA ALA A 178 0.54 -2.89 6.36
C ALA A 178 1.67 -1.91 6.73
N CYS A 179 1.87 -0.86 5.93
CA CYS A 179 2.86 0.19 6.24
C CYS A 179 2.54 0.91 7.55
N ILE A 180 1.26 1.18 7.84
CA ILE A 180 0.82 1.78 9.11
C ILE A 180 1.15 0.85 10.28
N LYS A 181 0.85 -0.45 10.14
CA LYS A 181 1.16 -1.47 11.16
C LYS A 181 2.66 -1.66 11.40
N ASP A 182 3.47 -1.39 10.39
CA ASP A 182 4.93 -1.47 10.51
C ASP A 182 5.52 -0.31 11.34
N MET A 183 4.88 0.87 11.33
CA MET A 183 5.42 2.13 11.89
C MET A 183 4.76 2.61 13.20
N PHE A 184 3.48 2.33 13.40
CA PHE A 184 2.70 2.86 14.52
C PHE A 184 2.34 1.77 15.52
N TYR A 185 2.00 2.17 16.74
CA TYR A 185 1.54 1.25 17.77
C TYR A 185 0.02 1.06 17.71
N LEU A 186 -0.46 -0.04 18.32
CA LEU A 186 -1.86 -0.44 18.31
C LEU A 186 -2.81 0.67 18.76
N HIS A 187 -2.48 1.39 19.84
CA HIS A 187 -3.29 2.49 20.36
C HIS A 187 -3.41 3.68 19.38
N GLU A 188 -2.46 3.84 18.46
CA GLU A 188 -2.51 4.88 17.43
C GLU A 188 -3.25 4.43 16.15
N HIS A 189 -3.36 3.11 15.93
CA HIS A 189 -3.80 2.54 14.66
C HIS A 189 -5.14 3.08 14.18
N ALA A 190 -6.16 3.14 15.05
CA ALA A 190 -7.49 3.60 14.66
C ALA A 190 -7.44 4.99 14.01
N ARG A 191 -6.68 5.93 14.59
CA ARG A 191 -6.53 7.28 14.05
C ARG A 191 -5.76 7.28 12.73
N LYS A 192 -4.63 6.58 12.64
CA LYS A 192 -3.79 6.60 11.42
C LYS A 192 -4.45 5.88 10.25
N ILE A 193 -5.13 4.77 10.52
CA ILE A 193 -5.92 4.03 9.53
C ILE A 193 -7.04 4.92 8.99
N ASN A 194 -7.76 5.66 9.85
CA ASN A 194 -8.82 6.55 9.39
C ASN A 194 -8.30 7.73 8.56
N ILE A 195 -7.11 8.29 8.87
CA ILE A 195 -6.49 9.33 8.04
C ILE A 195 -6.16 8.79 6.63
N TRP A 196 -5.62 7.58 6.55
CA TRP A 196 -5.34 6.90 5.29
C TRP A 196 -6.62 6.51 4.54
N ALA A 197 -7.63 5.99 5.24
CA ALA A 197 -8.91 5.62 4.64
C ALA A 197 -9.65 6.84 4.08
N ALA A 198 -9.64 7.95 4.81
CA ALA A 198 -10.27 9.18 4.38
C ALA A 198 -9.72 9.71 3.04
N SER A 199 -8.43 9.48 2.73
CA SER A 199 -7.84 9.99 1.49
C SER A 199 -8.47 9.31 0.26
N PHE A 200 -8.51 7.97 0.23
CA PHE A 200 -9.10 7.28 -0.92
C PHE A 200 -10.63 7.34 -0.93
N VAL A 201 -11.30 7.43 0.22
CA VAL A 201 -12.76 7.67 0.28
C VAL A 201 -13.14 9.03 -0.31
N LEU A 202 -12.32 10.07 -0.11
CA LEU A 202 -12.57 11.40 -0.70
C LEU A 202 -12.21 11.47 -2.19
N SER A 203 -11.26 10.65 -2.62
CA SER A 203 -10.69 10.68 -3.96
C SER A 203 -11.68 10.55 -5.14
N PRO A 204 -12.71 9.67 -5.12
CA PRO A 204 -13.66 9.54 -6.23
C PRO A 204 -14.59 10.74 -6.40
N TYR A 205 -14.69 11.63 -5.40
CA TYR A 205 -15.46 12.87 -5.50
C TYR A 205 -14.64 14.00 -6.12
N LEU A 206 -13.34 14.06 -5.80
CA LEU A 206 -12.45 15.09 -6.32
C LEU A 206 -12.11 14.89 -7.81
N GLY A 207 -11.98 13.65 -8.27
CA GLY A 207 -11.70 13.34 -9.68
C GLY A 207 -12.71 13.97 -10.65
N PRO A 208 -14.01 13.61 -10.58
CA PRO A 208 -15.06 14.18 -11.41
C PRO A 208 -15.25 15.69 -11.20
N CYS A 209 -15.07 16.18 -9.97
CA CYS A 209 -15.19 17.61 -9.68
C CYS A 209 -14.19 18.43 -10.51
N LEU A 210 -12.90 18.08 -10.46
CA LEU A 210 -11.85 18.77 -11.22
C LEU A 210 -11.99 18.51 -12.73
N ALA A 211 -12.31 17.29 -13.13
CA ALA A 211 -12.51 16.94 -14.53
C ALA A 211 -13.65 17.75 -15.19
N ASN A 212 -14.81 17.87 -14.53
CA ASN A 212 -15.93 18.66 -15.03
C ASN A 212 -15.59 20.15 -15.10
N PHE A 213 -14.88 20.69 -14.10
CA PHE A 213 -14.43 22.08 -14.12
C PHE A 213 -13.54 22.37 -15.35
N MET A 214 -12.60 21.48 -15.66
CA MET A 214 -11.74 21.62 -16.84
C MET A 214 -12.52 21.48 -18.15
N ILE A 215 -13.41 20.50 -18.23
CA ILE A 215 -14.22 20.25 -19.44
C ILE A 215 -15.14 21.43 -19.74
N SER A 216 -15.70 22.08 -18.71
CA SER A 216 -16.58 23.23 -18.89
C SER A 216 -15.92 24.42 -19.60
N GLY A 217 -14.59 24.56 -19.52
CA GLY A 217 -13.85 25.65 -20.18
C GLY A 217 -13.11 25.22 -21.45
N LEU A 218 -12.67 23.96 -21.52
CA LEU A 218 -11.80 23.48 -22.60
C LEU A 218 -12.54 22.66 -23.67
N GLU A 219 -13.69 22.10 -23.32
CA GLU A 219 -14.49 21.19 -24.17
C GLU A 219 -13.70 19.98 -24.73
N LYS A 220 -12.61 19.61 -24.06
CA LYS A 220 -11.68 18.54 -24.46
C LYS A 220 -11.41 17.61 -23.28
N TRP A 221 -11.35 16.30 -23.54
CA TRP A 221 -11.10 15.29 -22.50
C TRP A 221 -9.60 15.07 -22.22
N ARG A 222 -8.72 15.22 -23.22
CA ARG A 222 -7.28 14.97 -23.08
C ARG A 222 -6.60 15.81 -21.99
N PRO A 223 -6.90 17.12 -21.80
CA PRO A 223 -6.35 17.90 -20.70
C PRO A 223 -6.61 17.29 -19.31
N VAL A 224 -7.75 16.61 -19.11
CA VAL A 224 -8.04 15.93 -17.84
C VAL A 224 -7.07 14.77 -17.62
N MET A 225 -6.74 14.00 -18.67
CA MET A 225 -5.75 12.91 -18.56
C MET A 225 -4.34 13.45 -18.29
N TRP A 226 -3.98 14.61 -18.82
CA TRP A 226 -2.74 15.30 -18.47
C TRP A 226 -2.72 15.78 -17.01
N MET A 227 -3.85 16.25 -16.49
CA MET A 227 -3.98 16.59 -15.06
C MET A 227 -3.79 15.35 -14.18
N VAL A 228 -4.45 14.23 -14.51
CA VAL A 228 -4.28 12.96 -13.78
C VAL A 228 -2.81 12.51 -13.82
N LEU A 229 -2.16 12.58 -14.98
CA LEU A 229 -0.73 12.28 -15.11
C LEU A 229 0.13 13.20 -14.24
N GLY A 230 -0.20 14.50 -14.18
CA GLY A 230 0.51 15.47 -13.33
C GLY A 230 0.40 15.14 -11.84
N VAL A 231 -0.78 14.72 -11.38
CA VAL A 231 -1.01 14.31 -9.98
C VAL A 231 -0.22 13.03 -9.65
N ILE A 232 -0.22 12.04 -10.54
CA ILE A 232 0.58 10.81 -10.37
C ILE A 232 2.09 11.13 -10.43
N GLY A 233 2.50 12.01 -11.33
CA GLY A 233 3.89 12.47 -11.44
C GLY A 233 4.37 13.20 -10.19
N LEU A 234 3.51 14.02 -9.57
CA LEU A 234 3.79 14.65 -8.28
C LEU A 234 3.98 13.59 -7.18
N ASP A 235 3.14 12.56 -7.12
CA ASP A 235 3.30 11.46 -6.16
C ASP A 235 4.63 10.73 -6.36
N LEU A 236 5.03 10.45 -7.60
CA LEU A 236 6.35 9.85 -7.89
C LEU A 236 7.51 10.68 -7.34
N VAL A 237 7.46 12.00 -7.50
CA VAL A 237 8.47 12.90 -6.93
C VAL A 237 8.45 12.83 -5.40
N ILE A 238 7.26 12.86 -4.79
CA ILE A 238 7.09 12.75 -3.33
C ILE A 238 7.65 11.42 -2.82
N ILE A 239 7.37 10.30 -3.50
CA ILE A 239 7.89 8.97 -3.17
C ILE A 239 9.43 8.99 -3.16
N LEU A 240 10.07 9.50 -4.22
CA LEU A 240 11.54 9.56 -4.30
C LEU A 240 12.16 10.46 -3.22
N LEU A 241 11.49 11.56 -2.86
CA LEU A 241 11.97 12.52 -1.87
C LEU A 241 11.74 12.10 -0.43
N PHE A 242 10.71 11.31 -0.13
CA PHE A 242 10.29 11.08 1.26
C PHE A 242 10.07 9.61 1.64
N ALA A 243 9.76 8.71 0.70
CA ALA A 243 9.47 7.32 1.04
C ALA A 243 10.72 6.56 1.53
N ASP A 244 10.51 5.66 2.48
CA ASP A 244 11.51 4.70 2.96
C ASP A 244 10.80 3.35 3.21
N GLU A 245 11.57 2.26 3.23
CA GLU A 245 11.03 0.91 3.39
C GLU A 245 10.47 0.68 4.80
N THR A 246 9.18 0.42 4.95
CA THR A 246 8.60 0.15 6.28
C THR A 246 8.72 -1.32 6.68
N PHE A 247 9.04 -2.22 5.75
CA PHE A 247 9.19 -3.63 6.11
C PHE A 247 10.37 -3.86 7.05
N TYR A 248 10.10 -4.41 8.23
CA TYR A 248 11.11 -4.79 9.22
C TYR A 248 10.78 -6.14 9.86
N ASN A 249 11.67 -7.13 9.69
CA ASN A 249 11.44 -8.49 10.17
C ASN A 249 11.96 -8.69 11.60
N ARG A 250 11.10 -8.47 12.59
CA ARG A 250 11.42 -8.56 14.03
C ARG A 250 11.68 -9.99 14.54
N ASN A 251 11.42 -11.01 13.72
CA ASN A 251 11.66 -12.41 14.09
C ASN A 251 13.12 -12.84 13.82
N VAL A 252 13.89 -12.02 13.11
CA VAL A 252 15.30 -12.30 12.79
C VAL A 252 16.18 -11.70 13.90
N PRO A 253 17.14 -12.46 14.45
CA PRO A 253 18.05 -11.95 15.46
C PRO A 253 18.86 -10.74 14.95
N PRO A 254 19.20 -9.75 15.81
CA PRO A 254 19.93 -8.56 15.39
C PRO A 254 21.24 -8.83 14.66
N SER A 255 21.93 -9.94 14.97
CA SER A 255 23.17 -10.35 14.31
C SER A 255 23.02 -10.78 12.85
N GLN A 256 21.80 -11.10 12.42
CA GLN A 256 21.47 -11.54 11.06
C GLN A 256 20.74 -10.46 10.26
N LEU A 257 20.50 -9.28 10.85
CA LEU A 257 19.84 -8.18 10.16
C LEU A 257 20.78 -7.59 9.10
N PRO A 258 20.27 -7.37 7.87
CA PRO A 258 21.05 -6.70 6.84
C PRO A 258 21.32 -5.24 7.24
N PRO A 259 22.52 -4.70 6.95
CA PRO A 259 22.88 -3.35 7.34
C PRO A 259 21.97 -2.32 6.67
N ARG A 260 21.37 -1.43 7.48
CA ARG A 260 20.43 -0.42 7.02
C ARG A 260 20.93 0.99 7.30
N HIS A 261 21.70 1.52 6.35
CA HIS A 261 22.22 2.88 6.45
C HIS A 261 21.14 3.95 6.20
N SER A 262 21.24 5.06 6.95
CA SER A 262 20.31 6.20 6.91
C SER A 262 20.56 7.18 5.74
N SER A 263 21.63 6.98 4.97
CA SER A 263 21.96 7.85 3.83
C SER A 263 20.84 7.89 2.78
N TYR A 264 20.63 9.07 2.18
CA TYR A 264 19.64 9.29 1.12
C TYR A 264 19.79 8.31 -0.05
N TYR A 265 21.02 8.05 -0.49
CA TYR A 265 21.30 7.10 -1.58
C TYR A 265 20.81 5.69 -1.24
N GLN A 266 21.07 5.24 -0.01
CA GLN A 266 20.67 3.92 0.46
C GLN A 266 19.15 3.81 0.60
N ARG A 267 18.47 4.91 0.95
CA ARG A 267 17.02 4.99 0.91
C ARG A 267 16.48 4.84 -0.50
N LEU A 268 17.06 5.52 -1.49
CA LEU A 268 16.67 5.36 -2.89
C LEU A 268 16.88 3.92 -3.39
N LEU A 269 17.97 3.26 -3.01
CA LEU A 269 18.18 1.84 -3.35
C LEU A 269 17.08 0.93 -2.78
N ARG A 270 16.54 1.25 -1.60
CA ARG A 270 15.38 0.54 -1.02
C ARG A 270 14.08 0.88 -1.72
N VAL A 271 13.88 2.13 -2.16
CA VAL A 271 12.69 2.54 -2.91
C VAL A 271 12.68 1.93 -4.31
N LEU A 272 13.84 1.80 -4.96
CA LEU A 272 13.94 1.19 -6.29
C LEU A 272 13.90 -0.35 -6.24
N GLY A 273 14.09 -0.96 -5.06
CA GLY A 273 14.11 -2.42 -4.90
C GLY A 273 15.49 -3.06 -5.07
N ILE A 274 16.54 -2.28 -5.36
CA ILE A 274 17.91 -2.80 -5.58
C ILE A 274 18.45 -3.43 -4.29
N TRP A 275 18.20 -2.81 -3.14
CA TRP A 275 18.63 -3.33 -1.84
C TRP A 275 17.95 -4.68 -1.52
N GLN A 276 16.67 -4.82 -1.87
CA GLN A 276 15.88 -6.02 -1.63
C GLN A 276 16.35 -7.18 -2.49
N ILE A 277 16.80 -6.92 -3.73
CA ILE A 277 17.43 -7.95 -4.59
C ILE A 277 18.73 -8.45 -3.96
N GLN A 278 19.54 -7.56 -3.39
CA GLN A 278 20.83 -7.92 -2.77
C GLN A 278 20.67 -8.72 -1.47
N HIS A 279 19.64 -8.44 -0.68
CA HIS A 279 19.45 -9.01 0.66
C HIS A 279 18.20 -9.92 0.76
N HIS A 280 17.70 -10.41 -0.37
CA HIS A 280 16.47 -11.21 -0.40
C HIS A 280 16.61 -12.53 0.36
N SER A 281 17.78 -13.18 0.27
CA SER A 281 18.04 -14.49 0.86
C SER A 281 18.09 -14.41 2.39
N GLY A 282 16.99 -14.75 3.06
CA GLY A 282 16.90 -14.91 4.51
C GLY A 282 16.15 -13.81 5.26
N TYR A 283 15.88 -12.65 4.64
CA TYR A 283 15.20 -11.53 5.28
C TYR A 283 13.73 -11.37 4.85
N LEU A 284 13.47 -11.48 3.54
CA LEU A 284 12.13 -11.39 2.95
C LEU A 284 11.49 -12.79 2.82
N PRO A 285 10.16 -12.92 3.00
CA PRO A 285 9.48 -14.20 2.85
C PRO A 285 9.51 -14.65 1.38
N PHE A 286 9.55 -15.96 1.12
CA PHE A 286 9.41 -16.46 -0.24
C PHE A 286 8.03 -16.16 -0.82
N PHE A 287 7.95 -16.00 -2.15
CA PHE A 287 6.70 -15.71 -2.86
C PHE A 287 5.57 -16.71 -2.52
N SER A 288 5.88 -18.00 -2.45
CA SER A 288 4.92 -19.06 -2.09
C SER A 288 4.31 -18.87 -0.71
N VAL A 289 5.08 -18.34 0.26
CA VAL A 289 4.60 -18.05 1.62
C VAL A 289 3.62 -16.87 1.58
N SER A 290 3.91 -15.83 0.80
CA SER A 290 3.02 -14.68 0.64
C SER A 290 1.69 -15.07 -0.01
N VAL A 291 1.72 -15.89 -1.06
CA VAL A 291 0.51 -16.44 -1.69
C VAL A 291 -0.27 -17.32 -0.72
N ARG A 292 0.41 -18.22 0.00
CA ARG A 292 -0.21 -19.11 0.99
C ARG A 292 -0.95 -18.30 2.07
N ARG A 293 -0.34 -17.23 2.60
CA ARG A 293 -0.98 -16.34 3.59
C ARG A 293 -2.26 -15.70 3.06
N LEU A 294 -2.25 -15.23 1.81
CA LEU A 294 -3.43 -14.66 1.18
C LEU A 294 -4.53 -15.72 1.05
N VAL A 295 -4.21 -16.90 0.51
CA VAL A 295 -5.18 -18.01 0.35
C VAL A 295 -5.80 -18.40 1.70
N PHE A 296 -4.99 -18.58 2.74
CA PHE A 296 -5.52 -18.87 4.07
C PHE A 296 -6.39 -17.76 4.63
N THR A 297 -6.10 -16.50 4.32
CA THR A 297 -6.89 -15.36 4.78
C THR A 297 -8.26 -15.36 4.11
N ILE A 298 -8.31 -15.57 2.80
CA ILE A 298 -9.56 -15.65 2.02
C ILE A 298 -10.43 -16.83 2.47
N LEU A 299 -9.81 -17.96 2.80
CA LEU A 299 -10.50 -19.16 3.27
C LEU A 299 -10.98 -19.07 4.74
N LYS A 300 -10.69 -17.98 5.46
CA LYS A 300 -11.19 -17.84 6.84
C LYS A 300 -12.72 -17.76 6.85
N PRO A 301 -13.41 -18.50 7.73
CA PRO A 301 -14.88 -18.53 7.78
C PRO A 301 -15.53 -17.16 7.96
N VAL A 302 -14.83 -16.20 8.57
CA VAL A 302 -15.33 -14.84 8.83
C VAL A 302 -15.30 -13.96 7.57
N VAL A 303 -14.44 -14.26 6.60
CA VAL A 303 -14.28 -13.45 5.38
C VAL A 303 -15.44 -13.66 4.40
N LEU A 304 -15.95 -14.89 4.28
CA LEU A 304 -17.06 -15.20 3.36
C LEU A 304 -18.35 -14.43 3.71
N PRO A 305 -18.83 -14.39 4.97
CA PRO A 305 -19.95 -13.54 5.37
C PRO A 305 -19.69 -12.05 5.17
N ALA A 306 -18.47 -11.59 5.45
CA ALA A 306 -18.11 -10.17 5.32
C ALA A 306 -18.06 -9.69 3.85
N MET A 307 -17.93 -10.59 2.88
CA MET A 307 -18.00 -10.28 1.44
C MET A 307 -19.42 -10.33 0.85
N LEU A 308 -20.39 -10.90 1.59
CA LEU A 308 -21.79 -10.98 1.17
C LEU A 308 -22.65 -9.82 1.73
N TYR A 309 -22.05 -8.92 2.51
CA TYR A 309 -22.68 -7.74 3.09
C TYR A 309 -22.34 -6.49 2.27
#